data_AF-A0A0F9C127-F1
#
_entry.id   AF-A0A0F9C127-F1
#
_cell.length_a   1.000
_cell.length_b   1.000
_cell.length_c   1.000
_cell.angle_alpha   90.00
_cell.angle_beta   90.00
_cell.angle_gamma   90.00
#
_symmetry.space_group_name_H-M   'P 1'
#
loop_
_entity.id
_entity.type
_entity.pdbx_description
1 polymer ?
#
loop_
_entity_poly.entity_id
_entity_poly.type
_entity_poly.pdbx_seq_one_letter_code
_entity_poly.pdbx_strand_id
1 'polypeptide(L)'
;MNLRKSLTNTLRKEDGQIALILAFAFLALLAAIGGSFLYRMRLEQRAASNYQDSVKAFYLAEAGIERAIAELRNDNNEYDDLYESWASGFEETWEEGKYSVYYKEEDEGKAKVGIFDEAAKININAVGMNNYNDGWTPYEISLAAIGVLNKRLSSDVIKAIIVYRYGPDGAPGVKGVDDDKDNSLLQIDSIDNDADGEIDELNEGIDEPDEFRPQQPYGDDNPFDTVEEIRLVPGIGEVIFNEIKDYLTIYSYDKNLDKEGELRININSVIIP
;
A
#
# COMPACT_ATOMS: atom_id res chain seq x y z
N MET A 1 -48.96 4.98 81.36
CA MET A 1 -47.60 5.56 81.26
C MET A 1 -46.47 4.52 81.07
N ASN A 2 -46.76 3.24 80.81
CA ASN A 2 -45.74 2.17 80.73
C ASN A 2 -45.39 1.67 79.29
N LEU A 3 -46.21 1.97 78.27
CA LEU A 3 -45.90 1.60 76.88
C LEU A 3 -44.75 2.42 76.27
N ARG A 4 -44.67 3.73 76.58
CA ARG A 4 -43.59 4.61 76.07
C ARG A 4 -42.20 4.18 76.56
N LYS A 5 -42.09 3.73 77.82
CA LYS A 5 -40.82 3.25 78.39
C LYS A 5 -40.37 1.92 77.79
N SER A 6 -41.31 1.06 77.38
CA SER A 6 -40.99 -0.22 76.75
C SER A 6 -40.43 -0.03 75.34
N LEU A 7 -41.05 0.80 74.50
CA LEU A 7 -40.57 1.12 73.15
C LEU A 7 -39.19 1.80 73.16
N THR A 8 -38.95 2.73 74.09
CA THR A 8 -37.63 3.39 74.21
C THR A 8 -36.52 2.45 74.67
N ASN A 9 -36.83 1.39 75.43
CA ASN A 9 -35.82 0.41 75.87
C ASN A 9 -35.55 -0.70 74.83
N THR A 10 -36.52 -1.03 73.96
CA THR A 10 -36.27 -1.86 72.77
C THR A 10 -35.44 -1.10 71.73
N LEU A 11 -35.81 0.15 71.43
CA LEU A 11 -35.04 1.01 70.52
C LEU A 11 -33.60 1.24 71.03
N ARG A 12 -33.41 1.49 72.33
CA ARG A 12 -32.06 1.66 72.93
C ARG A 12 -31.19 0.39 72.91
N LYS A 13 -31.78 -0.80 72.72
CA LYS A 13 -31.05 -2.06 72.49
C LYS A 13 -30.82 -2.33 70.99
N GLU A 14 -31.61 -1.73 70.11
CA GLU A 14 -31.53 -1.82 68.65
C GLU A 14 -30.62 -0.73 68.03
N ASP A 15 -30.35 0.37 68.73
CA ASP A 15 -29.45 1.45 68.28
C ASP A 15 -28.06 0.95 67.87
N GLY A 16 -27.53 -0.04 68.59
CA GLY A 16 -26.26 -0.71 68.24
C GLY A 16 -26.34 -1.57 66.98
N GLN A 17 -27.50 -2.17 66.69
CA GLN A 17 -27.73 -2.95 65.48
C GLN A 17 -27.90 -2.05 64.26
N ILE A 18 -28.62 -0.92 64.41
CA ILE A 18 -28.79 0.08 63.35
C ILE A 18 -27.44 0.74 63.02
N ALA A 19 -26.65 1.08 64.03
CA ALA A 19 -25.30 1.62 63.84
C ALA A 19 -24.38 0.62 63.11
N LEU A 20 -24.47 -0.68 63.44
CA LEU A 20 -23.70 -1.72 62.76
C LEU A 20 -24.10 -1.86 61.28
N ILE A 21 -25.40 -1.87 60.96
CA ILE A 21 -25.90 -1.94 59.58
C ILE A 21 -25.42 -0.73 58.78
N LEU A 22 -25.51 0.48 59.36
CA LEU A 22 -25.00 1.71 58.74
C LEU A 22 -23.48 1.64 58.50
N ALA A 23 -22.71 1.15 59.48
CA ALA A 23 -21.26 0.99 59.33
C ALA A 23 -20.92 0.02 58.19
N PHE A 24 -21.61 -1.12 58.08
CA PHE A 24 -21.43 -2.06 56.97
C PHE A 24 -21.86 -1.47 55.63
N ALA A 25 -22.95 -0.71 55.58
CA ALA A 25 -23.39 -0.03 54.35
C ALA A 25 -22.34 1.00 53.88
N PHE A 26 -21.79 1.78 54.80
CA PHE A 26 -20.70 2.71 54.50
C PHE A 26 -19.41 1.99 54.06
N LEU A 27 -19.04 0.90 54.74
CA LEU A 27 -17.88 0.08 54.35
C LEU A 27 -18.07 -0.54 52.97
N ALA A 28 -19.27 -1.07 52.67
CA ALA A 28 -19.60 -1.63 51.37
C ALA A 28 -19.54 -0.55 50.27
N LEU A 29 -20.04 0.66 50.55
CA LEU A 29 -19.97 1.79 49.64
C LEU A 29 -18.52 2.21 49.38
N LEU A 30 -17.70 2.35 50.42
CA LEU A 30 -16.28 2.68 50.30
C LEU A 30 -15.51 1.60 49.54
N ALA A 31 -15.80 0.32 49.81
CA ALA A 31 -15.20 -0.80 49.09
C ALA A 31 -15.58 -0.80 47.61
N ALA A 32 -16.84 -0.48 47.27
CA ALA A 32 -17.29 -0.37 45.89
C ALA A 32 -16.60 0.79 45.14
N ILE A 33 -16.49 1.96 45.77
CA ILE A 33 -15.80 3.13 45.20
C ILE A 33 -14.31 2.84 45.04
N GLY A 34 -13.65 2.32 46.08
CA GLY A 34 -12.24 1.95 46.05
C GLY A 34 -11.94 0.88 45.00
N GLY A 35 -12.80 -0.14 44.87
CA GLY A 35 -12.69 -1.18 43.85
C GLY A 35 -12.82 -0.61 42.43
N SER A 36 -13.79 0.27 42.19
CA SER A 36 -13.98 0.95 40.91
C SER A 36 -12.79 1.84 40.54
N PHE A 37 -12.26 2.59 41.50
CA PHE A 37 -11.07 3.42 41.30
C PHE A 37 -9.83 2.58 40.96
N LEU A 38 -9.58 1.50 41.71
CA LEU A 38 -8.46 0.59 41.42
C LEU A 38 -8.58 -0.08 40.05
N TYR A 39 -9.81 -0.44 39.65
CA TYR A 39 -10.08 -0.97 38.31
C TYR A 39 -9.74 0.06 37.22
N ARG A 40 -10.20 1.31 37.37
CA ARG A 40 -9.88 2.41 36.43
C ARG A 40 -8.38 2.68 36.35
N MET A 41 -7.70 2.77 37.49
CA MET A 41 -6.25 3.01 37.54
C MET A 41 -5.46 1.91 36.82
N ARG A 42 -5.86 0.64 36.94
CA ARG A 42 -5.24 -0.47 36.19
C ARG A 42 -5.47 -0.36 34.69
N LEU A 43 -6.66 0.09 34.27
CA LEU A 43 -6.97 0.30 32.86
C LEU A 43 -6.12 1.44 32.29
N GLU A 44 -6.04 2.56 32.99
CA GLU A 44 -5.21 3.72 32.60
C GLU A 44 -3.73 3.37 32.55
N GLN A 45 -3.22 2.61 33.53
CA GLN A 45 -1.83 2.16 33.52
C GLN A 45 -1.52 1.27 32.30
N ARG A 46 -2.44 0.35 31.93
CA ARG A 46 -2.28 -0.46 30.71
C ARG A 46 -2.34 0.39 29.45
N ALA A 47 -3.26 1.35 29.37
CA ALA A 47 -3.36 2.26 28.24
C ALA A 47 -2.08 3.11 28.08
N ALA A 48 -1.54 3.64 29.19
CA ALA A 48 -0.30 4.40 29.20
C ALA A 48 0.91 3.54 28.78
N SER A 49 1.01 2.30 29.28
CA SER A 49 2.06 1.36 28.87
C SER A 49 1.97 1.04 27.38
N ASN A 50 0.78 0.68 26.89
CA ASN A 50 0.57 0.37 25.48
C ASN A 50 0.90 1.57 24.58
N TYR A 51 0.55 2.78 25.01
CA TYR A 51 0.91 4.01 24.29
C TYR A 51 2.42 4.21 24.25
N GLN A 52 3.11 4.06 25.38
CA GLN A 52 4.56 4.14 25.45
C GLN A 52 5.23 3.09 24.54
N ASP A 53 4.76 1.85 24.56
CA ASP A 53 5.29 0.76 23.73
C ASP A 53 5.03 1.02 22.24
N SER A 54 3.86 1.56 21.88
CA SER A 54 3.53 1.95 20.51
C SER A 54 4.44 3.07 19.98
N VAL A 55 4.77 4.06 20.82
CA VAL A 55 5.68 5.16 20.44
C VAL A 55 7.09 4.62 20.24
N LYS A 56 7.57 3.75 21.13
CA LYS A 56 8.88 3.08 20.95
C LYS A 56 8.91 2.28 19.66
N ALA A 57 7.90 1.44 19.42
CA ALA A 57 7.82 0.62 18.21
C ALA A 57 7.80 1.48 16.93
N PHE A 58 7.11 2.62 16.94
CA PHE A 58 7.09 3.57 15.82
C PHE A 58 8.49 4.11 15.51
N TYR A 59 9.21 4.63 16.50
CA TYR A 59 10.55 5.16 16.29
C TYR A 59 11.58 4.08 15.94
N LEU A 60 11.43 2.86 16.46
CA LEU A 60 12.24 1.72 16.05
C LEU A 60 12.03 1.38 14.57
N ALA A 61 10.78 1.45 14.08
CA ALA A 61 10.47 1.24 12.66
C ALA A 61 11.03 2.36 11.78
N GLU A 62 10.88 3.62 12.20
CA GLU A 62 11.44 4.79 11.50
C GLU A 62 12.97 4.71 11.40
N ALA A 63 13.64 4.32 12.49
CA ALA A 63 15.09 4.11 12.47
C ALA A 63 15.51 2.97 11.52
N GLY A 64 14.68 1.92 11.39
CA GLY A 64 14.89 0.89 10.38
C GLY A 64 14.77 1.38 8.94
N ILE A 65 13.82 2.28 8.66
CA ILE A 65 13.67 2.94 7.36
C ILE A 65 14.88 3.83 7.06
N GLU A 66 15.31 4.67 8.01
CA GLU A 66 16.48 5.53 7.84
C GLU A 66 17.77 4.72 7.63
N ARG A 67 17.90 3.60 8.35
CA ARG A 67 19.01 2.66 8.14
C ARG A 67 18.98 2.03 6.75
N ALA A 68 17.80 1.69 6.23
CA ALA A 68 17.62 1.19 4.86
C ALA A 68 17.98 2.24 3.81
N ILE A 69 17.52 3.48 3.98
CA ILE A 69 17.87 4.60 3.09
C ILE A 69 19.38 4.85 3.11
N ALA A 70 20.01 4.79 4.29
CA ALA A 70 21.46 4.94 4.40
C ALA A 70 22.22 3.80 3.70
N GLU A 71 21.71 2.56 3.76
CA GLU A 71 22.28 1.43 3.01
C GLU A 71 22.23 1.69 1.50
N LEU A 72 21.04 2.04 0.97
CA LEU A 72 20.84 2.31 -0.44
C LEU A 72 21.65 3.52 -0.95
N ARG A 73 21.84 4.55 -0.11
CA ARG A 73 22.68 5.71 -0.47
C ARG A 73 24.18 5.40 -0.47
N ASN A 74 24.60 4.43 0.34
CA ASN A 74 25.99 4.00 0.39
C ASN A 74 26.31 3.03 -0.75
N ASP A 75 25.30 2.44 -1.35
CA ASP A 75 25.45 1.68 -2.58
C ASP A 75 25.74 2.61 -3.75
N ASN A 76 26.89 2.39 -4.41
CA ASN A 76 27.42 3.30 -5.43
C ASN A 76 27.92 2.53 -6.66
N ASN A 77 27.58 1.26 -6.78
CA ASN A 77 27.83 0.50 -8.00
C ASN A 77 26.79 0.86 -9.08
N GLU A 78 26.99 0.30 -10.27
CA GLU A 78 26.16 0.59 -11.46
C GLU A 78 25.05 -0.46 -11.66
N TYR A 79 24.87 -1.38 -10.72
CA TYR A 79 23.93 -2.48 -10.85
C TYR A 79 23.30 -2.81 -9.50
N ASP A 80 22.00 -3.02 -9.48
CA ASP A 80 21.30 -3.53 -8.30
C ASP A 80 21.10 -5.06 -8.45
N ASP A 81 21.56 -5.84 -7.48
CA ASP A 81 21.38 -7.29 -7.47
C ASP A 81 20.96 -7.87 -6.11
N LEU A 82 20.39 -9.09 -6.13
CA LEU A 82 19.86 -9.75 -4.92
C LEU A 82 20.95 -10.28 -3.98
N TYR A 83 22.24 -10.18 -4.33
CA TYR A 83 23.38 -10.58 -3.52
C TYR A 83 24.01 -9.43 -2.75
N GLU A 84 23.44 -8.23 -2.86
CA GLU A 84 23.94 -7.04 -2.21
C GLU A 84 23.52 -6.93 -0.74
N SER A 85 24.20 -6.05 -0.03
CA SER A 85 24.00 -5.86 1.41
C SER A 85 22.57 -5.41 1.72
N TRP A 86 21.98 -4.56 0.87
CA TRP A 86 20.59 -4.12 1.00
C TRP A 86 19.59 -5.27 0.87
N ALA A 87 19.84 -6.25 -0.01
CA ALA A 87 18.95 -7.39 -0.26
C ALA A 87 19.03 -8.45 0.85
N SER A 88 20.21 -8.62 1.46
CA SER A 88 20.43 -9.56 2.57
C SER A 88 19.71 -9.15 3.87
N GLY A 89 19.45 -7.85 4.02
CA GLY A 89 18.77 -7.26 5.17
C GLY A 89 19.58 -7.23 6.46
N PHE A 90 19.03 -6.62 7.50
CA PHE A 90 19.77 -6.34 8.75
C PHE A 90 18.86 -6.33 9.98
N GLU A 91 19.46 -6.52 11.16
CA GLU A 91 18.80 -6.45 12.48
C GLU A 91 19.69 -5.67 13.44
N GLU A 92 19.12 -4.69 14.14
CA GLU A 92 19.83 -3.97 15.19
C GLU A 92 19.00 -3.96 16.48
N THR A 93 19.71 -3.95 17.62
CA THR A 93 19.12 -3.99 18.96
C THR A 93 19.58 -2.78 19.76
N TRP A 94 18.62 -2.06 20.33
CA TRP A 94 18.80 -0.95 21.25
C TRP A 94 18.20 -1.26 22.62
N GLU A 95 18.34 -0.35 23.58
CA GLU A 95 17.82 -0.53 24.95
C GLU A 95 16.28 -0.64 24.95
N GLU A 96 15.63 0.14 24.09
CA GLU A 96 14.18 0.24 23.98
C GLU A 96 13.53 -0.91 23.20
N GLY A 97 14.31 -1.68 22.44
CA GLY A 97 13.83 -2.77 21.61
C GLY A 97 14.74 -3.08 20.43
N LYS A 98 14.23 -3.83 19.45
CA LYS A 98 14.96 -4.19 18.24
C LYS A 98 14.07 -4.02 17.01
N TYR A 99 14.70 -3.81 15.86
CA TYR A 99 14.04 -3.85 14.56
C TYR A 99 14.83 -4.73 13.61
N SER A 100 14.12 -5.30 12.63
CA SER A 100 14.67 -6.17 11.60
C SER A 100 14.11 -5.76 10.24
N VAL A 101 14.99 -5.56 9.27
CA VAL A 101 14.64 -5.25 7.88
C VAL A 101 15.11 -6.43 7.03
N TYR A 102 14.35 -7.52 7.04
CA TYR A 102 14.53 -8.67 6.16
C TYR A 102 13.26 -9.51 6.15
N TYR A 103 13.02 -10.20 5.03
CA TYR A 103 11.91 -11.12 4.91
C TYR A 103 12.36 -12.55 5.23
N LYS A 104 11.60 -13.25 6.06
CA LYS A 104 11.75 -14.70 6.29
C LYS A 104 10.52 -15.41 5.73
N GLU A 105 10.73 -16.33 4.79
CA GLU A 105 9.66 -17.12 4.18
C GLU A 105 8.85 -17.94 5.20
N GLU A 106 9.42 -18.29 6.36
CA GLU A 106 8.76 -19.05 7.42
C GLU A 106 7.67 -18.26 8.18
N ASP A 107 7.56 -16.94 7.97
CA ASP A 107 6.62 -16.06 8.66
C ASP A 107 5.28 -15.90 7.88
N GLU A 108 4.63 -17.02 7.53
CA GLU A 108 3.29 -16.99 6.92
C GLU A 108 2.30 -16.21 7.81
N GLY A 109 1.69 -15.17 7.24
CA GLY A 109 0.71 -14.32 7.92
C GLY A 109 1.29 -13.07 8.61
N LYS A 110 2.60 -12.85 8.55
CA LYS A 110 3.20 -11.55 8.90
C LYS A 110 3.39 -10.69 7.66
N ALA A 111 3.40 -9.37 7.84
CA ALA A 111 3.75 -8.44 6.78
C ALA A 111 5.17 -8.72 6.29
N LYS A 112 5.38 -8.71 4.96
CA LYS A 112 6.72 -8.78 4.39
C LYS A 112 7.45 -7.48 4.75
N VAL A 113 8.54 -7.59 5.51
CA VAL A 113 9.40 -6.44 5.87
C VAL A 113 10.74 -6.68 5.21
N GLY A 114 11.34 -5.67 4.59
CA GLY A 114 12.58 -5.81 3.85
C GLY A 114 12.74 -4.69 2.84
N ILE A 115 13.85 -4.72 2.13
CA ILE A 115 14.07 -3.90 0.95
C ILE A 115 13.78 -4.82 -0.24
N PHE A 116 12.89 -4.38 -1.12
CA PHE A 116 12.47 -5.16 -2.29
C PHE A 116 12.66 -4.31 -3.54
N ASP A 117 13.24 -4.92 -4.56
CA ASP A 117 13.27 -4.32 -5.88
C ASP A 117 11.88 -4.39 -6.52
N GLU A 118 11.23 -3.23 -6.63
CA GLU A 118 9.95 -3.10 -7.32
C GLU A 118 10.12 -3.03 -8.85
N ALA A 119 11.30 -2.70 -9.37
CA ALA A 119 11.56 -2.65 -10.82
C ALA A 119 11.53 -4.03 -11.48
N ALA A 120 11.80 -5.10 -10.72
CA ALA A 120 11.64 -6.48 -11.16
C ALA A 120 10.18 -6.93 -11.31
N LYS A 121 9.20 -6.09 -10.94
CA LYS A 121 7.76 -6.39 -11.02
C LYS A 121 7.08 -5.60 -12.14
N ILE A 122 5.96 -6.12 -12.63
CA ILE A 122 5.15 -5.45 -13.64
C ILE A 122 4.37 -4.30 -13.00
N ASN A 123 4.55 -3.08 -13.50
CA ASN A 123 3.71 -1.96 -13.08
C ASN A 123 2.30 -2.08 -13.69
N ILE A 124 1.29 -2.22 -12.83
CA ILE A 124 -0.12 -2.24 -13.21
C ILE A 124 -0.71 -0.88 -13.57
N ASN A 125 0.07 0.18 -13.60
CA ASN A 125 -0.31 1.46 -14.19
C ASN A 125 0.39 1.70 -15.53
N ALA A 126 1.39 0.89 -15.90
CA ALA A 126 2.13 1.06 -17.15
C ALA A 126 1.82 -0.04 -18.19
N VAL A 127 1.52 -1.27 -17.77
CA VAL A 127 1.31 -2.42 -18.69
C VAL A 127 0.16 -2.23 -19.69
N GLY A 128 0.42 -2.46 -20.97
CA GLY A 128 -0.58 -2.51 -22.03
C GLY A 128 -0.91 -3.92 -22.54
N MET A 129 -1.43 -3.97 -23.77
CA MET A 129 -1.91 -5.20 -24.41
C MET A 129 -1.30 -5.51 -25.77
N ASN A 130 -0.45 -4.63 -26.27
CA ASN A 130 0.00 -4.65 -27.66
C ASN A 130 1.29 -5.43 -27.84
N ASN A 131 1.71 -5.52 -29.10
CA ASN A 131 2.92 -6.24 -29.45
C ASN A 131 4.14 -5.51 -28.89
N TYR A 132 5.18 -6.29 -28.64
CA TYR A 132 6.46 -5.76 -28.18
C TYR A 132 7.24 -5.23 -29.39
N ASN A 133 8.17 -4.30 -29.17
CA ASN A 133 9.26 -3.86 -30.07
C ASN A 133 9.03 -2.56 -30.86
N ASP A 134 8.06 -1.73 -30.49
CA ASP A 134 7.87 -0.43 -31.14
C ASP A 134 8.75 0.67 -30.49
N GLY A 135 9.27 0.38 -29.28
CA GLY A 135 10.33 1.14 -28.61
C GLY A 135 9.86 2.44 -27.97
N TRP A 136 8.56 2.62 -27.76
CA TRP A 136 8.01 3.91 -27.33
C TRP A 136 7.84 4.02 -25.82
N THR A 137 7.06 3.11 -25.21
CA THR A 137 6.76 3.16 -23.77
C THR A 137 6.77 1.76 -23.15
N PRO A 138 6.88 1.65 -21.81
CA PRO A 138 6.69 0.38 -21.10
C PRO A 138 5.31 -0.26 -21.29
N TYR A 139 4.35 0.42 -21.94
CA TYR A 139 3.04 -0.11 -22.31
C TYR A 139 3.12 -1.36 -23.19
N GLU A 140 4.24 -1.57 -23.86
CA GLU A 140 4.54 -2.79 -24.61
C GLU A 140 4.66 -4.05 -23.72
N ILE A 141 4.93 -3.91 -22.42
CA ILE A 141 5.04 -5.06 -21.53
C ILE A 141 3.64 -5.61 -21.29
N SER A 142 3.27 -6.74 -21.89
CA SER A 142 1.99 -7.40 -21.61
C SER A 142 1.98 -8.15 -20.26
N LEU A 143 0.88 -8.07 -19.51
CA LEU A 143 0.62 -8.93 -18.35
C LEU A 143 0.57 -10.42 -18.72
N ALA A 144 0.27 -10.75 -19.98
CA ALA A 144 0.30 -12.12 -20.48
C ALA A 144 1.73 -12.62 -20.77
N ALA A 145 2.75 -11.76 -20.76
CA ALA A 145 4.13 -12.13 -21.06
C ALA A 145 4.71 -13.09 -20.01
N ILE A 146 4.29 -12.96 -18.74
CA ILE A 146 4.74 -13.84 -17.67
C ILE A 146 3.95 -15.16 -17.75
N GLY A 147 4.63 -16.28 -18.04
CA GLY A 147 3.98 -17.58 -18.24
C GLY A 147 3.14 -18.10 -17.06
N VAL A 148 3.38 -17.61 -15.84
CA VAL A 148 2.53 -17.86 -14.66
C VAL A 148 1.22 -17.08 -14.77
N LEU A 149 1.29 -15.81 -15.20
CA LEU A 149 0.13 -14.93 -15.39
C LEU A 149 -0.70 -15.34 -16.62
N ASN A 150 -0.06 -15.72 -17.73
CA ASN A 150 -0.71 -16.10 -18.99
C ASN A 150 -1.73 -17.26 -18.84
N LYS A 151 -1.42 -18.24 -17.98
CA LYS A 151 -2.33 -19.38 -17.75
C LYS A 151 -3.60 -19.01 -16.97
N ARG A 152 -3.65 -17.80 -16.38
CA ARG A 152 -4.69 -17.38 -15.42
C ARG A 152 -5.43 -16.12 -15.85
N LEU A 153 -4.73 -15.19 -16.49
CA LEU A 153 -5.29 -13.95 -17.02
C LEU A 153 -5.70 -14.20 -18.47
N SER A 154 -7.01 -14.25 -18.73
CA SER A 154 -7.52 -14.20 -20.09
C SER A 154 -7.30 -12.79 -20.67
N SER A 155 -7.31 -12.68 -22.01
CA SER A 155 -7.27 -11.36 -22.69
C SER A 155 -8.34 -10.41 -22.14
N ASP A 156 -9.54 -10.92 -21.81
CA ASP A 156 -10.63 -10.13 -21.23
C ASP A 156 -10.29 -9.54 -19.86
N VAL A 157 -9.55 -10.28 -19.02
CA VAL A 157 -9.13 -9.77 -17.70
C VAL A 157 -8.09 -8.67 -17.87
N ILE A 158 -7.15 -8.81 -18.80
CA ILE A 158 -6.14 -7.79 -19.07
C ILE A 158 -6.82 -6.52 -19.62
N LYS A 159 -7.78 -6.66 -20.54
CA LYS A 159 -8.61 -5.53 -21.01
C LYS A 159 -9.32 -4.86 -19.84
N ALA A 160 -9.90 -5.65 -18.93
CA ALA A 160 -10.60 -5.10 -17.78
C ALA A 160 -9.66 -4.32 -16.84
N ILE A 161 -8.39 -4.73 -16.70
CA ILE A 161 -7.41 -3.97 -15.93
C ILE A 161 -7.11 -2.63 -16.61
N ILE A 162 -6.91 -2.60 -17.94
CA ILE A 162 -6.64 -1.36 -18.68
C ILE A 162 -7.84 -0.42 -18.65
N VAL A 163 -9.03 -0.93 -18.97
CA VAL A 163 -10.28 -0.15 -18.91
C VAL A 163 -10.54 0.38 -17.50
N TYR A 164 -10.17 -0.36 -16.45
CA TYR A 164 -10.29 0.16 -15.09
C TYR A 164 -9.43 1.40 -14.83
N ARG A 165 -8.25 1.49 -15.46
CA ARG A 165 -7.34 2.64 -15.34
C ARG A 165 -7.82 3.87 -16.08
N TYR A 166 -8.34 3.66 -17.28
CA TYR A 166 -8.86 4.72 -18.13
C TYR A 166 -10.25 5.18 -17.67
N GLY A 167 -10.89 4.42 -16.77
CA GLY A 167 -12.17 4.79 -16.22
C GLY A 167 -13.34 4.48 -17.16
N PRO A 168 -14.53 5.06 -16.87
CA PRO A 168 -15.77 4.78 -17.58
C PRO A 168 -15.75 4.96 -19.10
N ASP A 169 -14.99 5.93 -19.62
CA ASP A 169 -14.93 6.19 -21.06
C ASP A 169 -14.01 5.20 -21.82
N GLY A 170 -13.12 4.54 -21.08
CA GLY A 170 -12.19 3.51 -21.55
C GLY A 170 -11.05 4.05 -22.41
N ALA A 171 -10.75 5.35 -22.35
CA ALA A 171 -9.63 6.00 -23.03
C ALA A 171 -8.75 6.74 -22.01
N PRO A 172 -7.43 6.82 -22.24
CA PRO A 172 -6.56 7.62 -21.39
C PRO A 172 -6.93 9.10 -21.50
N GLY A 173 -6.85 9.85 -20.40
CA GLY A 173 -7.13 11.28 -20.42
C GLY A 173 -8.59 11.62 -20.75
N VAL A 174 -8.83 12.38 -21.81
CA VAL A 174 -10.17 12.72 -22.30
C VAL A 174 -10.42 12.07 -23.65
N LYS A 175 -11.36 11.12 -23.69
CA LYS A 175 -11.70 10.41 -24.93
C LYS A 175 -11.86 11.27 -26.18
N GLY A 176 -11.12 10.89 -27.22
CA GLY A 176 -11.11 11.50 -28.55
C GLY A 176 -10.43 12.86 -28.60
N VAL A 177 -9.59 13.19 -27.63
CA VAL A 177 -8.87 14.46 -27.54
C VAL A 177 -7.38 14.18 -27.46
N ASP A 178 -6.62 14.92 -28.27
CA ASP A 178 -5.18 15.06 -28.19
C ASP A 178 -4.82 16.01 -27.03
N ASP A 179 -4.55 15.44 -25.86
CA ASP A 179 -4.46 16.14 -24.58
C ASP A 179 -3.14 16.90 -24.40
N ASP A 180 -2.06 16.47 -25.05
CA ASP A 180 -0.75 17.13 -25.00
C ASP A 180 -0.28 17.77 -26.31
N LYS A 181 -1.05 17.57 -27.39
CA LYS A 181 -0.96 18.29 -28.67
C LYS A 181 0.25 17.93 -29.50
N ASP A 182 0.67 16.68 -29.43
CA ASP A 182 1.84 16.19 -30.15
C ASP A 182 1.50 15.32 -31.37
N ASN A 183 0.21 15.06 -31.67
CA ASN A 183 -0.28 14.32 -32.84
C ASN A 183 0.45 14.64 -34.16
N SER A 184 0.79 15.91 -34.39
CA SER A 184 1.49 16.33 -35.62
C SER A 184 2.92 15.78 -35.74
N LEU A 185 3.54 15.36 -34.63
CA LEU A 185 4.84 14.72 -34.57
C LEU A 185 4.72 13.21 -34.76
N LEU A 186 3.70 12.61 -34.16
CA LEU A 186 3.51 11.17 -34.08
C LEU A 186 3.09 10.56 -35.42
N GLN A 187 2.20 11.24 -36.15
CA GLN A 187 1.76 10.95 -37.54
C GLN A 187 2.81 10.53 -38.59
N ILE A 188 4.10 10.69 -38.32
CA ILE A 188 5.20 10.47 -39.27
C ILE A 188 6.46 9.87 -38.61
N ASP A 189 6.36 9.28 -37.41
CA ASP A 189 7.50 8.75 -36.67
C ASP A 189 7.71 7.23 -36.82
N SER A 190 6.84 6.58 -37.58
CA SER A 190 6.82 5.16 -37.91
C SER A 190 6.59 4.23 -36.71
N ILE A 191 5.89 4.72 -35.68
CA ILE A 191 5.40 3.96 -34.53
C ILE A 191 3.87 3.92 -34.56
N ASP A 192 3.29 2.79 -34.10
CA ASP A 192 1.85 2.67 -33.83
C ASP A 192 1.57 3.23 -32.43
N ASN A 193 1.32 4.54 -32.39
CA ASN A 193 1.35 5.32 -31.16
C ASN A 193 0.08 5.08 -30.29
N ASP A 194 -1.12 5.26 -30.82
CA ASP A 194 -2.37 4.91 -30.11
C ASP A 194 -2.60 3.39 -29.99
N ALA A 195 -1.74 2.62 -30.65
CA ALA A 195 -1.62 1.19 -30.52
C ALA A 195 -2.89 0.45 -30.98
N ASP A 196 -3.47 0.96 -32.08
CA ASP A 196 -4.66 0.49 -32.75
C ASP A 196 -4.36 -0.50 -33.90
N GLY A 197 -3.09 -0.58 -34.30
CA GLY A 197 -2.55 -1.48 -35.32
C GLY A 197 -2.27 -0.83 -36.68
N GLU A 198 -2.57 0.46 -36.86
CA GLU A 198 -2.15 1.29 -38.00
C GLU A 198 -0.88 2.09 -37.63
N ILE A 199 -0.08 2.48 -38.64
CA ILE A 199 1.18 3.22 -38.43
C ILE A 199 1.14 4.46 -39.32
N ASP A 200 1.59 5.58 -38.78
CA ASP A 200 1.65 6.93 -39.34
C ASP A 200 0.27 7.45 -39.81
N GLU A 201 -0.72 7.57 -38.90
CA GLU A 201 -2.08 8.05 -39.21
C GLU A 201 -2.52 9.37 -38.56
N LEU A 202 -3.53 10.04 -39.14
CA LEU A 202 -3.92 11.43 -38.83
C LEU A 202 -4.31 11.68 -37.35
N ASN A 203 -4.70 10.62 -36.64
CA ASN A 203 -5.20 10.65 -35.28
C ASN A 203 -4.33 9.83 -34.33
N GLU A 204 -3.08 9.55 -34.67
CA GLU A 204 -2.18 8.85 -33.75
C GLU A 204 -2.12 9.54 -32.41
N GLY A 205 -2.03 10.87 -32.41
CA GLY A 205 -2.03 11.67 -31.20
C GLY A 205 -3.32 11.72 -30.40
N ILE A 206 -4.21 10.74 -30.49
CA ILE A 206 -5.53 10.73 -29.84
C ILE A 206 -5.70 9.44 -29.04
N ASP A 207 -6.10 9.56 -27.76
CA ASP A 207 -6.33 8.43 -26.86
C ASP A 207 -5.07 7.55 -26.68
N GLU A 208 -3.90 8.20 -26.64
CA GLU A 208 -2.59 7.52 -26.58
C GLU A 208 -2.21 7.06 -25.18
N PRO A 209 -1.46 5.96 -25.04
CA PRO A 209 -1.08 5.44 -23.73
C PRO A 209 -0.32 6.41 -22.81
N ASP A 210 0.36 7.43 -23.35
CA ASP A 210 1.11 8.42 -22.58
C ASP A 210 0.27 9.63 -22.09
N GLU A 211 -0.94 9.80 -22.62
CA GLU A 211 -1.95 10.70 -22.05
C GLU A 211 -2.38 10.24 -20.65
N PHE A 212 -2.28 8.92 -20.37
CA PHE A 212 -2.52 8.37 -19.04
C PHE A 212 -1.40 8.75 -18.08
N ARG A 213 -1.74 9.58 -17.09
CA ARG A 213 -0.79 10.14 -16.12
C ARG A 213 -1.09 9.68 -14.70
N PRO A 214 -0.50 8.56 -14.21
CA PRO A 214 -0.83 8.02 -12.90
C PRO A 214 -0.63 9.00 -11.73
N GLN A 215 0.40 9.86 -11.80
CA GLN A 215 0.68 10.83 -10.74
C GLN A 215 -0.17 12.10 -10.84
N GLN A 216 -0.78 12.35 -11.99
CA GLN A 216 -1.65 13.50 -12.23
C GLN A 216 -2.79 13.08 -13.18
N PRO A 217 -3.76 12.30 -12.68
CA PRO A 217 -4.85 11.79 -13.50
C PRO A 217 -5.63 12.91 -14.15
N TYR A 218 -6.09 12.66 -15.37
CA TYR A 218 -6.83 13.62 -16.17
C TYR A 218 -8.14 12.99 -16.65
N GLY A 219 -9.15 13.81 -16.98
CA GLY A 219 -10.48 13.29 -17.33
C GLY A 219 -11.12 12.42 -16.24
N ASP A 220 -11.50 11.19 -16.60
CA ASP A 220 -12.03 10.14 -15.72
C ASP A 220 -11.05 8.99 -15.45
N ASP A 221 -9.75 9.21 -15.75
CA ASP A 221 -8.67 8.31 -15.39
C ASP A 221 -8.69 7.96 -13.89
N ASN A 222 -8.42 6.70 -13.62
CA ASN A 222 -8.46 6.07 -12.32
C ASN A 222 -7.25 5.11 -12.15
N PRO A 223 -6.03 5.64 -11.95
CA PRO A 223 -4.87 4.80 -11.68
C PRO A 223 -5.05 3.98 -10.41
N PHE A 224 -4.34 2.85 -10.34
CA PHE A 224 -4.27 2.05 -9.13
C PHE A 224 -3.41 2.78 -8.10
N ASP A 225 -3.99 3.12 -6.94
CA ASP A 225 -3.28 3.68 -5.79
C ASP A 225 -2.64 2.58 -4.92
N THR A 226 -3.14 1.36 -5.03
CA THR A 226 -2.64 0.16 -4.35
C THR A 226 -2.72 -1.08 -5.25
N VAL A 227 -1.84 -2.05 -5.03
CA VAL A 227 -1.91 -3.33 -5.78
C VAL A 227 -3.19 -4.10 -5.42
N GLU A 228 -3.71 -3.92 -4.21
CA GLU A 228 -4.93 -4.54 -3.70
C GLU A 228 -6.19 -4.16 -4.49
N GLU A 229 -6.24 -2.97 -5.06
CA GLU A 229 -7.38 -2.48 -5.87
C GLU A 229 -7.63 -3.30 -7.12
N ILE A 230 -6.64 -4.05 -7.60
CA ILE A 230 -6.81 -4.95 -8.75
C ILE A 230 -7.95 -5.98 -8.52
N ARG A 231 -8.34 -6.23 -7.28
CA ARG A 231 -9.48 -7.07 -6.89
C ARG A 231 -10.84 -6.48 -7.26
N LEU A 232 -10.90 -5.18 -7.56
CA LEU A 232 -12.10 -4.51 -8.03
C LEU A 232 -12.34 -4.75 -9.52
N VAL A 233 -11.30 -5.18 -10.25
CA VAL A 233 -11.38 -5.46 -11.67
C VAL A 233 -12.21 -6.72 -11.92
N PRO A 234 -13.19 -6.67 -12.84
CA PRO A 234 -13.97 -7.84 -13.23
C PRO A 234 -13.07 -9.01 -13.65
N GLY A 235 -13.31 -10.17 -13.05
CA GLY A 235 -12.55 -11.39 -13.32
C GLY A 235 -11.37 -11.63 -12.38
N ILE A 236 -11.03 -10.69 -11.50
CA ILE A 236 -9.95 -10.84 -10.51
C ILE A 236 -10.54 -11.05 -9.11
N GLY A 237 -10.62 -12.32 -8.71
CA GLY A 237 -11.01 -12.70 -7.35
C GLY A 237 -9.82 -12.86 -6.40
N GLU A 238 -10.11 -13.15 -5.13
CA GLU A 238 -9.13 -13.45 -4.06
C GLU A 238 -8.06 -14.48 -4.47
N VAL A 239 -8.48 -15.53 -5.18
CA VAL A 239 -7.59 -16.62 -5.61
C VAL A 239 -6.57 -16.13 -6.62
N ILE A 240 -7.04 -15.44 -7.67
CA ILE A 240 -6.17 -14.89 -8.72
C ILE A 240 -5.26 -13.83 -8.11
N PHE A 241 -5.79 -12.92 -7.29
CA PHE A 241 -5.01 -11.90 -6.61
C PHE A 241 -3.84 -12.48 -5.82
N ASN A 242 -4.09 -13.49 -4.97
CA ASN A 242 -3.02 -14.09 -4.17
C ASN A 242 -1.96 -14.83 -5.01
N GLU A 243 -2.32 -15.32 -6.21
CA GLU A 243 -1.36 -15.92 -7.14
C GLU A 243 -0.50 -14.88 -7.88
N ILE A 244 -1.04 -13.68 -8.15
CA ILE A 244 -0.37 -12.68 -9.01
C ILE A 244 0.28 -11.53 -8.25
N LYS A 245 -0.18 -11.20 -7.03
CA LYS A 245 0.21 -9.98 -6.30
C LYS A 245 1.73 -9.78 -6.12
N ASP A 246 2.49 -10.86 -6.02
CA ASP A 246 3.94 -10.79 -5.82
C ASP A 246 4.72 -10.42 -7.10
N TYR A 247 4.07 -10.44 -8.26
CA TYR A 247 4.62 -10.06 -9.57
C TYR A 247 4.21 -8.65 -10.01
N LEU A 248 3.39 -7.97 -9.22
CA LEU A 248 2.78 -6.69 -9.57
C LEU A 248 3.30 -5.58 -8.66
N THR A 249 3.35 -4.37 -9.21
CA THR A 249 3.67 -3.15 -8.47
C THR A 249 2.91 -1.96 -9.04
N ILE A 250 2.91 -0.86 -8.31
CA ILE A 250 2.49 0.47 -8.81
C ILE A 250 3.67 1.46 -8.81
N TYR A 251 4.83 1.02 -8.31
CA TYR A 251 5.95 1.91 -7.99
C TYR A 251 7.06 1.92 -9.05
N SER A 252 7.17 0.89 -9.89
CA SER A 252 8.20 0.87 -10.94
C SER A 252 7.81 1.74 -12.12
N TYR A 253 8.68 2.64 -12.56
CA TYR A 253 8.41 3.48 -13.73
C TYR A 253 9.70 3.70 -14.50
N ASP A 254 9.63 3.66 -15.83
CA ASP A 254 10.73 4.09 -16.68
C ASP A 254 10.53 5.57 -17.00
N LYS A 255 11.57 6.38 -16.77
CA LYS A 255 11.57 7.80 -17.16
C LYS A 255 11.88 7.99 -18.65
N ASN A 256 12.19 6.91 -19.36
CA ASN A 256 12.74 6.91 -20.70
C ASN A 256 14.01 7.78 -20.81
N LEU A 257 14.79 7.85 -19.73
CA LEU A 257 16.05 8.59 -19.68
C LEU A 257 17.24 7.63 -19.68
N ASP A 258 18.34 8.08 -20.27
CA ASP A 258 19.66 7.49 -20.07
C ASP A 258 20.27 7.94 -18.72
N LYS A 259 21.51 7.52 -18.47
CA LYS A 259 22.22 7.84 -17.22
C LYS A 259 22.64 9.31 -17.12
N GLU A 260 22.71 10.01 -18.24
CA GLU A 260 22.98 11.45 -18.32
C GLU A 260 21.71 12.29 -18.11
N GLY A 261 20.53 11.66 -18.11
CA GLY A 261 19.24 12.32 -17.97
C GLY A 261 18.68 12.81 -19.31
N GLU A 262 19.22 12.35 -20.42
CA GLU A 262 18.72 12.61 -21.76
C GLU A 262 17.72 11.53 -22.18
N LEU A 263 16.79 11.85 -23.08
CA LEU A 263 15.85 10.87 -23.61
C LEU A 263 16.60 9.74 -24.33
N ARG A 264 16.21 8.49 -24.07
CA ARG A 264 16.82 7.35 -24.77
C ARG A 264 16.55 7.46 -26.26
N ILE A 265 17.56 7.11 -27.04
CA ILE A 265 17.46 7.11 -28.50
C ILE A 265 16.49 5.99 -28.90
N ASN A 266 15.43 6.35 -29.61
CA ASN A 266 14.54 5.39 -30.23
C ASN A 266 15.35 4.56 -31.25
N ILE A 267 15.49 3.26 -30.98
CA ILE A 267 16.28 2.33 -31.80
C ILE A 267 15.72 2.16 -33.22
N ASN A 268 14.42 2.41 -33.42
CA ASN A 268 13.76 2.36 -34.73
C ASN A 268 14.12 3.57 -35.60
N SER A 269 14.55 4.68 -34.98
CA SER A 269 15.00 5.89 -35.68
C SER A 269 16.52 5.91 -35.97
N VAL A 270 17.28 4.93 -35.48
CA VAL A 270 18.74 4.90 -35.63
C VAL A 270 19.12 4.47 -37.04
N ILE A 271 19.60 5.42 -37.85
CA ILE A 271 20.25 5.13 -39.13
C ILE A 271 21.65 4.57 -38.84
N ILE A 272 21.84 3.28 -39.11
CA ILE A 272 23.17 2.65 -39.06
C ILE A 272 24.02 3.24 -40.21
N PRO A 273 25.20 3.83 -39.93
CA PRO A 273 26.09 4.39 -40.95
C PRO A 273 26.74 3.34 -41.85
#